data_AF-A0A846N8S7-F1
#
_entry.id   AF-A0A846N8S7-F1
#
_cell.length_a   1.000
_cell.length_b   1.000
_cell.length_c   1.000
_cell.angle_alpha   90.00
_cell.angle_beta   90.00
_cell.angle_gamma   90.00
#
_symmetry.space_group_name_H-M   'P 1'
#
loop_
_entity.id
_entity.type
_entity.pdbx_description
1 polymer ?
#
loop_
_entity_poly.entity_id
_entity_poly.type
_entity_poly.pdbx_seq_one_letter_code
_entity_poly.pdbx_strand_id
1 'polypeptide(L)'
;NVGIVPGGVTEVPSIDKITSFLWRLNELREFIDNIYLPDVFTVAKVYSDYFFIGKGCGNLLSYGSYELDGKEPDLTKRERLFKQGIIFTDLNPGTLDLNRISEDVKYSWYESLTTGRNPAQGEIKLDEGKNGAYSWIKSPRYDGEVYEVGPLARLLIRYASNEPTVQALVDSVLARFRVSPDALFSVLGRHIARALDTKFVADSMQGWLLQLEPGEPVCIDYTIPEEAQGMGLTEAARGALGHWMEIKEGRIANY
;
A
#
# COMPACT_ATOMS: atom_id res chain seq x y z
N ASN A 1 -19.63 -14.53 -0.66
CA ASN A 1 -19.36 -14.44 -2.11
C ASN A 1 -17.90 -14.13 -2.33
N VAL A 2 -17.20 -15.00 -3.06
CA VAL A 2 -15.85 -14.70 -3.58
C VAL A 2 -16.06 -13.86 -4.83
N GLY A 3 -15.65 -12.59 -4.81
CA GLY A 3 -15.90 -11.65 -5.91
C GLY A 3 -14.74 -11.48 -6.89
N ILE A 4 -13.58 -12.06 -6.60
CA ILE A 4 -12.34 -11.93 -7.39
C ILE A 4 -11.93 -13.31 -7.88
N VAL A 5 -11.60 -13.41 -9.16
CA VAL A 5 -11.12 -14.63 -9.83
C VAL A 5 -9.92 -14.30 -10.71
N PRO A 6 -9.04 -15.26 -11.07
CA PRO A 6 -8.08 -15.00 -12.13
C PRO A 6 -8.82 -14.58 -13.40
N GLY A 7 -8.34 -13.51 -14.04
CA GLY A 7 -9.00 -12.90 -15.20
C GLY A 7 -9.98 -11.77 -14.88
N GLY A 8 -10.38 -11.54 -13.62
CA GLY A 8 -11.21 -10.38 -13.26
C GLY A 8 -12.08 -10.57 -12.02
N VAL A 9 -13.36 -10.21 -12.14
CA VAL A 9 -14.35 -10.30 -11.07
C VAL A 9 -15.59 -11.06 -11.55
N THR A 10 -16.40 -11.56 -10.61
CA THR A 10 -17.60 -12.33 -10.94
C THR A 10 -18.87 -11.48 -11.04
N GLU A 11 -18.79 -10.20 -10.69
CA GLU A 11 -19.94 -9.32 -10.52
C GLU A 11 -20.02 -8.30 -11.65
N VAL A 12 -21.05 -8.40 -12.49
CA VAL A 12 -21.30 -7.45 -13.58
C VAL A 12 -21.92 -6.18 -13.00
N PRO A 13 -21.31 -5.00 -13.23
CA PRO A 13 -21.88 -3.74 -12.75
C PRO A 13 -23.19 -3.44 -13.46
N SER A 14 -24.22 -3.07 -12.70
CA SER A 14 -25.47 -2.52 -13.21
C SER A 14 -25.62 -1.07 -12.75
N ILE A 15 -26.48 -0.30 -13.45
CA ILE A 15 -26.77 1.09 -13.08
C ILE A 15 -27.26 1.18 -11.62
N ASP A 16 -28.13 0.27 -11.20
CA ASP A 16 -28.65 0.23 -9.82
C ASP A 16 -27.53 0.00 -8.79
N LYS A 17 -26.58 -0.90 -9.08
CA LYS A 17 -25.45 -1.19 -8.20
C LYS A 17 -24.49 0.00 -8.11
N ILE A 18 -24.16 0.62 -9.25
CA ILE A 18 -23.31 1.81 -9.30
C ILE A 18 -23.98 2.95 -8.51
N THR A 19 -25.28 3.16 -8.70
CA THR A 19 -26.03 4.21 -8.00
C THR A 19 -26.11 3.94 -6.50
N SER A 20 -26.38 2.69 -6.09
CA SER A 20 -26.41 2.30 -4.69
C SER A 20 -25.05 2.46 -4.01
N PHE A 21 -23.97 2.08 -4.71
CA PHE A 21 -22.61 2.28 -4.21
C PHE A 21 -22.29 3.76 -4.07
N LEU A 22 -22.60 4.59 -5.07
CA LEU A 22 -22.36 6.03 -5.03
C LEU A 22 -23.08 6.70 -3.84
N TRP A 23 -24.31 6.29 -3.55
CA TRP A 23 -25.04 6.78 -2.38
C TRP A 23 -24.31 6.46 -1.07
N ARG A 24 -23.86 5.22 -0.88
CA ARG A 24 -23.07 4.80 0.30
C ARG A 24 -21.72 5.50 0.36
N LEU A 25 -21.06 5.70 -0.79
CA LEU A 25 -19.79 6.42 -0.86
C LEU A 25 -19.97 7.87 -0.40
N ASN A 26 -21.06 8.53 -0.78
CA ASN A 26 -21.34 9.90 -0.34
C ASN A 26 -21.60 9.99 1.16
N GLU A 27 -22.29 9.02 1.76
CA GLU A 27 -22.44 8.92 3.22
C GLU A 27 -21.07 8.78 3.91
N LEU A 28 -20.18 7.93 3.38
CA LEU A 28 -18.83 7.79 3.90
C LEU A 28 -18.00 9.07 3.74
N ARG A 29 -18.10 9.76 2.60
CA ARG A 29 -17.40 11.03 2.36
C ARG A 29 -17.88 12.12 3.31
N GLU A 30 -19.19 12.20 3.55
CA GLU A 30 -19.77 13.12 4.54
C GLU A 30 -19.23 12.86 5.95
N PHE A 31 -19.15 11.59 6.36
CA PHE A 31 -18.52 11.21 7.63
C PHE A 31 -17.03 11.57 7.68
N ILE A 32 -16.29 11.29 6.60
CA ILE A 32 -14.85 11.58 6.53
C ILE A 32 -14.61 13.09 6.69
N ASP A 33 -15.37 13.91 5.97
CA ASP A 33 -15.19 15.36 5.89
C ASP A 33 -15.65 16.08 7.16
N ASN A 34 -16.77 15.64 7.73
CA ASN A 34 -17.43 16.36 8.81
C ASN A 34 -17.18 15.77 10.20
N ILE A 35 -16.65 14.55 10.30
CA ILE A 35 -16.41 13.87 11.58
C ILE A 35 -14.95 13.40 11.67
N TYR A 36 -14.53 12.47 10.82
CA TYR A 36 -13.23 11.83 11.00
C TYR A 36 -12.04 12.79 10.91
N LEU A 37 -11.96 13.60 9.85
CA LEU A 37 -10.88 14.58 9.70
C LEU A 37 -10.90 15.66 10.80
N PRO A 38 -12.06 16.30 11.11
CA PRO A 38 -12.16 17.24 12.23
C PRO A 38 -11.72 16.65 13.57
N ASP A 39 -12.10 15.41 13.88
CA ASP A 39 -11.72 14.73 15.12
C ASP A 39 -10.22 14.48 15.18
N VAL A 40 -9.64 13.94 14.11
CA VAL A 40 -8.19 13.73 13.99
C VAL A 40 -7.43 15.03 14.21
N PHE A 41 -7.88 16.13 13.60
CA PHE A 41 -7.24 17.44 13.78
C PHE A 41 -7.43 18.03 15.18
N THR A 42 -8.57 17.77 15.82
CA THR A 42 -8.82 18.17 17.21
C THR A 42 -7.89 17.44 18.16
N VAL A 43 -7.75 16.11 18.01
CA VAL A 43 -6.80 15.30 18.79
C VAL A 43 -5.36 15.76 18.51
N ALA A 44 -4.99 15.97 17.25
CA ALA A 44 -3.66 16.44 16.85
C ALA A 44 -3.29 17.79 17.47
N LYS A 45 -4.27 18.69 17.66
CA LYS A 45 -4.05 19.98 18.31
C LYS A 45 -3.71 19.82 19.80
N VAL A 46 -4.38 18.90 20.48
CA VAL A 46 -4.14 18.62 21.90
C VAL A 46 -2.79 17.92 22.10
N TYR A 47 -2.44 16.99 21.21
CA TYR A 47 -1.22 16.16 21.29
C TYR A 47 -0.16 16.57 20.26
N SER A 48 0.02 17.88 20.05
CA SER A 48 0.96 18.39 19.04
C SER A 48 2.43 18.01 19.32
N ASP A 49 2.75 17.68 20.57
CA ASP A 49 4.04 17.11 20.99
C ASP A 49 4.34 15.77 20.30
N TYR A 50 3.32 15.02 19.86
CA TYR A 50 3.48 13.73 19.17
C TYR A 50 4.01 13.87 17.73
N PHE A 51 4.14 15.11 17.22
CA PHE A 51 4.93 15.36 16.01
C PHE A 51 6.44 15.10 16.22
N PHE A 52 6.90 15.03 17.46
CA PHE A 52 8.32 14.81 17.79
C PHE A 52 8.59 13.42 18.38
N ILE A 53 7.60 12.53 18.37
CA ILE A 53 7.68 11.18 18.94
C ILE A 53 7.55 10.15 17.83
N GLY A 54 8.40 9.11 17.89
CA GLY A 54 8.32 7.95 17.00
C GLY A 54 8.69 8.24 15.55
N LYS A 55 9.88 8.83 15.32
CA LYS A 55 10.38 9.16 13.98
C LYS A 55 10.39 7.98 13.00
N GLY A 56 10.55 6.76 13.52
CA GLY A 56 10.67 5.55 12.71
C GLY A 56 12.06 5.42 12.09
N CYS A 57 12.17 4.62 11.04
CA CYS A 57 13.44 4.36 10.34
C CYS A 57 13.83 5.47 9.34
N GLY A 58 12.93 6.41 9.03
CA GLY A 58 13.18 7.50 8.08
C GLY A 58 13.11 7.10 6.60
N ASN A 59 13.05 5.81 6.30
CA ASN A 59 12.89 5.27 4.95
C ASN A 59 11.45 4.79 4.76
N LEU A 60 10.78 5.24 3.69
CA LEU A 60 9.40 4.87 3.37
C LEU A 60 9.33 4.18 2.01
N LEU A 61 8.47 3.17 1.89
CA LEU A 61 8.29 2.37 0.68
C LEU A 61 6.82 2.17 0.35
N SER A 62 6.49 2.25 -0.95
CA SER A 62 5.18 1.95 -1.50
C SER A 62 5.31 1.12 -2.77
N TYR A 63 4.49 0.08 -2.91
CA TYR A 63 4.30 -0.64 -4.18
C TYR A 63 3.35 0.08 -5.13
N GLY A 64 2.59 1.05 -4.62
CA GLY A 64 1.55 1.77 -5.33
C GLY A 64 0.21 1.02 -5.36
N SER A 65 -0.88 1.75 -5.55
CA SER A 65 -2.24 1.18 -5.60
C SER A 65 -3.23 2.04 -6.38
N TYR A 66 -4.34 1.40 -6.78
CA TYR A 66 -5.40 1.89 -7.65
C TYR A 66 -4.89 2.27 -9.04
N GLU A 67 -4.86 1.29 -9.94
CA GLU A 67 -4.46 1.46 -11.34
C GLU A 67 -5.48 2.33 -12.09
N LEU A 68 -4.99 3.23 -12.95
CA LEU A 68 -5.84 4.26 -13.57
C LEU A 68 -6.28 3.94 -15.01
N ASP A 69 -5.55 3.13 -15.76
CA ASP A 69 -5.92 2.78 -17.14
C ASP A 69 -5.93 1.28 -17.45
N GLY A 70 -5.23 0.45 -16.65
CA GLY A 70 -5.14 -1.00 -16.83
C GLY A 70 -4.51 -1.46 -18.14
N LYS A 71 -3.86 -0.57 -18.90
CA LYS A 71 -3.36 -0.88 -20.26
C LYS A 71 -1.96 -1.46 -20.28
N GLU A 72 -1.12 -1.06 -19.32
CA GLU A 72 0.27 -1.50 -19.24
C GLU A 72 0.35 -2.90 -18.61
N PRO A 73 0.80 -3.95 -19.35
CA PRO A 73 0.87 -5.30 -18.80
C PRO A 73 1.90 -5.42 -17.67
N ASP A 74 3.02 -4.68 -17.73
CA ASP A 74 4.06 -4.71 -16.70
C ASP A 74 3.59 -3.98 -15.44
N LEU A 75 3.31 -4.75 -14.39
CA LEU A 75 2.81 -4.25 -13.12
C LEU A 75 3.76 -3.18 -12.51
N THR A 76 5.04 -3.19 -12.81
CA THR A 76 5.99 -2.19 -12.29
C THR A 76 5.90 -0.83 -13.00
N LYS A 77 5.24 -0.76 -14.17
CA LYS A 77 5.14 0.44 -15.00
C LYS A 77 3.75 1.08 -15.02
N ARG A 78 2.74 0.44 -14.43
CA ARG A 78 1.35 0.94 -14.43
C ARG A 78 1.23 2.28 -13.69
N GLU A 79 0.51 3.22 -14.31
CA GLU A 79 0.12 4.48 -13.66
C GLU A 79 -0.96 4.21 -12.61
N ARG A 80 -0.79 4.81 -11.43
CA ARG A 80 -1.58 4.53 -10.23
C ARG A 80 -1.91 5.80 -9.47
N LEU A 81 -3.03 5.81 -8.74
CA LEU A 81 -3.40 6.91 -7.83
C LEU A 81 -2.28 7.15 -6.81
N PHE A 82 -1.85 6.08 -6.13
CA PHE A 82 -0.65 6.07 -5.30
C PHE A 82 0.50 5.45 -6.07
N LYS A 83 1.59 6.19 -6.21
CA LYS A 83 2.75 5.75 -6.99
C LYS A 83 3.58 4.71 -6.25
N GLN A 84 4.22 3.86 -7.03
CA GLN A 84 5.31 3.01 -6.56
C GLN A 84 6.56 3.86 -6.32
N GLY A 85 7.33 3.55 -5.29
CA GLY A 85 8.60 4.20 -5.04
C GLY A 85 9.08 4.07 -3.60
N ILE A 86 10.17 4.79 -3.33
CA ILE A 86 10.70 5.01 -1.99
C ILE A 86 10.86 6.51 -1.74
N ILE A 87 10.85 6.92 -0.48
CA ILE A 87 11.10 8.32 -0.10
C ILE A 87 11.80 8.38 1.27
N PHE A 88 12.60 9.42 1.48
CA PHE A 88 13.40 9.64 2.68
C PHE A 88 12.94 10.90 3.43
N THR A 89 13.54 11.17 4.59
CA THR A 89 13.17 12.30 5.46
C THR A 89 13.37 13.68 4.83
N ASP A 90 14.24 13.79 3.82
CA ASP A 90 14.45 15.01 3.03
C ASP A 90 13.42 15.19 1.89
N LEU A 91 12.43 14.28 1.81
CA LEU A 91 11.42 14.19 0.76
C LEU A 91 11.96 13.92 -0.65
N ASN A 92 13.21 13.47 -0.79
CA ASN A 92 13.73 13.06 -2.08
C ASN A 92 13.16 11.68 -2.46
N PRO A 93 12.44 11.56 -3.60
CA PRO A 93 11.92 10.28 -4.05
C PRO A 93 13.03 9.44 -4.69
N GLY A 94 12.96 8.13 -4.52
CA GLY A 94 13.79 7.15 -5.21
C GLY A 94 12.95 6.13 -5.97
N THR A 95 13.60 5.45 -6.91
CA THR A 95 12.98 4.34 -7.65
C THR A 95 13.00 3.06 -6.83
N LEU A 96 11.93 2.27 -6.95
CA LEU A 96 11.82 0.97 -6.30
C LEU A 96 12.29 -0.13 -7.27
N ASP A 97 13.23 -0.96 -6.83
CA ASP A 97 13.63 -2.19 -7.51
C ASP A 97 13.28 -3.41 -6.66
N LEU A 98 12.25 -4.14 -7.08
CA LEU A 98 11.68 -5.26 -6.32
C LEU A 98 12.67 -6.43 -6.13
N ASN A 99 13.74 -6.51 -6.93
CA ASN A 99 14.78 -7.53 -6.75
C ASN A 99 15.63 -7.28 -5.50
N ARG A 100 15.62 -6.05 -4.97
CA ARG A 100 16.36 -5.67 -3.75
C ARG A 100 15.60 -6.00 -2.47
N ILE A 101 14.38 -6.53 -2.58
CA ILE A 101 13.63 -7.03 -1.44
C ILE A 101 14.25 -8.35 -0.99
N SER A 102 14.49 -8.47 0.30
CA SER A 102 14.93 -9.71 0.95
C SER A 102 14.23 -9.90 2.29
N GLU A 103 14.15 -11.12 2.78
CA GLU A 103 13.61 -11.44 4.10
C GLU A 103 14.68 -12.05 5.00
N ASP A 104 15.06 -11.33 6.05
CA ASP A 104 15.97 -11.86 7.06
C ASP A 104 15.23 -12.73 8.07
N VAL A 105 15.91 -13.78 8.55
CA VAL A 105 15.36 -14.64 9.59
C VAL A 105 16.22 -14.71 10.84
N LYS A 106 17.31 -13.95 10.93
CA LYS A 106 18.29 -14.03 12.05
C LYS A 106 17.65 -14.12 13.44
N TYR A 107 16.62 -13.32 13.71
CA TYR A 107 15.91 -13.27 15.00
C TYR A 107 14.46 -13.79 14.96
N SER A 108 14.11 -14.57 13.93
CA SER A 108 12.79 -15.16 13.74
C SER A 108 12.88 -16.69 13.85
N TRP A 109 11.82 -17.41 14.21
CA TRP A 109 11.81 -18.87 14.42
C TRP A 109 11.87 -19.70 13.11
N TYR A 110 12.91 -19.45 12.31
CA TYR A 110 13.23 -20.15 11.07
C TYR A 110 14.70 -20.54 11.00
N GLU A 111 15.03 -21.57 10.23
CA GLU A 111 16.42 -22.00 10.01
C GLU A 111 17.30 -20.87 9.43
N SER A 112 18.48 -20.66 10.01
CA SER A 112 19.37 -19.54 9.65
C SER A 112 19.82 -19.51 8.18
N LEU A 113 19.85 -20.67 7.51
CA LEU A 113 20.21 -20.80 6.08
C LEU A 113 19.14 -20.25 5.11
N THR A 114 17.99 -19.85 5.63
CA THR A 114 16.89 -19.25 4.83
C THR A 114 16.90 -17.71 4.85
N THR A 115 17.87 -17.08 5.52
CA THR A 115 17.97 -15.61 5.64
C THR A 115 18.36 -14.92 4.33
N GLY A 116 17.93 -13.66 4.17
CA GLY A 116 18.38 -12.76 3.10
C GLY A 116 17.84 -13.13 1.72
N ARG A 117 16.81 -13.99 1.64
CA ARG A 117 16.25 -14.43 0.36
C ARG A 117 15.21 -13.47 -0.15
N ASN A 118 15.18 -13.27 -1.47
CA ASN A 118 14.06 -12.60 -2.12
C ASN A 118 12.79 -13.47 -1.96
N PRO A 119 11.59 -12.88 -1.77
CA PRO A 119 10.35 -13.62 -1.63
C PRO A 119 10.07 -14.61 -2.76
N ALA A 120 10.47 -14.31 -4.02
CA ALA A 120 10.33 -15.23 -5.15
C ALA A 120 11.11 -16.55 -4.96
N GLN A 121 12.12 -16.55 -4.10
CA GLN A 121 12.97 -17.68 -3.73
C GLN A 121 12.83 -18.02 -2.24
N GLY A 122 11.75 -17.55 -1.61
CA GLY A 122 11.47 -17.75 -0.21
C GLY A 122 11.41 -19.23 0.14
N GLU A 123 11.89 -19.57 1.34
CA GLU A 123 11.79 -20.91 1.90
C GLU A 123 11.28 -20.79 3.33
N ILE A 124 10.35 -21.68 3.71
CA ILE A 124 9.74 -21.73 5.04
C ILE A 124 10.23 -23.00 5.73
N LYS A 125 11.24 -22.85 6.59
CA LYS A 125 11.75 -23.92 7.45
C LYS A 125 11.80 -23.44 8.89
N LEU A 126 10.99 -24.04 9.75
CA LEU A 126 10.78 -23.58 11.12
C LEU A 126 11.92 -24.05 12.04
N ASP A 127 12.29 -23.20 12.99
CA ASP A 127 13.22 -23.52 14.08
C ASP A 127 12.79 -22.78 15.35
N GLU A 128 11.83 -23.37 16.06
CA GLU A 128 11.24 -22.83 17.30
C GLU A 128 12.27 -22.73 18.44
N GLY A 129 13.27 -23.61 18.43
CA GLY A 129 14.34 -23.65 19.44
C GLY A 129 15.49 -22.71 19.16
N LYS A 130 15.44 -21.93 18.08
CA LYS A 130 16.57 -21.10 17.65
C LYS A 130 16.95 -20.08 18.71
N ASN A 131 18.19 -20.19 19.19
CA ASN A 131 18.73 -19.28 20.18
C ASN A 131 18.72 -17.82 19.68
N GLY A 132 18.19 -16.91 20.50
CA GLY A 132 18.06 -15.48 20.18
C GLY A 132 16.88 -15.10 19.29
N ALA A 133 16.10 -16.07 18.78
CA ALA A 133 14.86 -15.76 18.06
C ALA A 133 13.74 -15.35 19.02
N TYR A 134 12.89 -14.42 18.58
CA TYR A 134 11.80 -13.87 19.40
C TYR A 134 10.48 -13.66 18.64
N SER A 135 10.39 -14.03 17.36
CA SER A 135 9.22 -13.71 16.52
C SER A 135 8.97 -14.75 15.43
N TRP A 136 7.70 -14.94 15.08
CA TRP A 136 7.27 -15.67 13.88
C TRP A 136 7.33 -14.81 12.62
N ILE A 137 7.45 -13.50 12.75
CA ILE A 137 7.52 -12.59 11.60
C ILE A 137 8.97 -12.57 11.12
N LYS A 138 9.19 -12.85 9.83
CA LYS A 138 10.47 -12.58 9.16
C LYS A 138 10.78 -11.08 9.18
N SER A 139 11.98 -10.70 8.77
CA SER A 139 12.44 -9.31 8.77
C SER A 139 12.67 -8.82 7.34
N PRO A 140 11.64 -8.37 6.60
CA PRO A 140 11.82 -7.78 5.29
C PRO A 140 12.81 -6.61 5.31
N ARG A 141 13.67 -6.55 4.29
CA ARG A 141 14.63 -5.49 4.02
C ARG A 141 14.53 -5.09 2.56
N TYR A 142 14.79 -3.82 2.30
CA TYR A 142 15.04 -3.35 0.94
C TYR A 142 16.48 -2.85 0.90
N ASP A 143 17.32 -3.48 0.10
CA ASP A 143 18.75 -3.19 0.03
C ASP A 143 19.49 -3.29 1.38
N GLY A 144 19.07 -4.24 2.23
CA GLY A 144 19.62 -4.41 3.57
C GLY A 144 19.08 -3.41 4.62
N GLU A 145 18.33 -2.40 4.19
CA GLU A 145 17.79 -1.35 5.07
C GLU A 145 16.33 -1.64 5.49
N VAL A 146 15.94 -1.03 6.62
CA VAL A 146 14.57 -1.09 7.14
C VAL A 146 13.74 0.02 6.51
N TYR A 147 12.54 -0.34 6.08
CA TYR A 147 11.54 0.58 5.52
C TYR A 147 10.22 0.49 6.27
N GLU A 148 9.59 1.63 6.46
CA GLU A 148 8.20 1.72 6.87
C GLU A 148 7.29 1.80 5.63
N VAL A 149 6.15 1.09 5.69
CA VAL A 149 5.13 1.06 4.64
C VAL A 149 3.80 1.56 5.21
N GLY A 150 2.84 1.89 4.34
CA GLY A 150 1.50 2.30 4.76
C GLY A 150 1.11 3.72 4.35
N PRO A 151 0.08 4.29 4.99
CA PRO A 151 -0.49 5.57 4.57
C PRO A 151 0.53 6.72 4.49
N LEU A 152 1.47 6.79 5.44
CA LEU A 152 2.51 7.81 5.41
C LEU A 152 3.41 7.69 4.17
N ALA A 153 3.84 6.47 3.85
CA ALA A 153 4.67 6.20 2.67
C ALA A 153 3.95 6.59 1.38
N ARG A 154 2.72 6.11 1.19
CA ARG A 154 1.91 6.42 0.00
C ARG A 154 1.66 7.91 -0.17
N LEU A 155 1.29 8.58 0.93
CA LEU A 155 0.98 10.01 0.92
C LEU A 155 2.22 10.84 0.58
N LEU A 156 3.37 10.57 1.20
CA LEU A 156 4.58 11.36 0.97
C LEU A 156 5.21 11.09 -0.40
N ILE A 157 5.17 9.85 -0.89
CA ILE A 157 5.58 9.54 -2.27
C ILE A 157 4.69 10.29 -3.26
N ARG A 158 3.37 10.33 -3.02
CA ARG A 158 2.45 11.07 -3.89
C ARG A 158 2.64 12.58 -3.78
N TYR A 159 2.89 13.10 -2.58
CA TYR A 159 3.23 14.50 -2.34
C TYR A 159 4.49 14.93 -3.13
N ALA A 160 5.57 14.15 -3.05
CA ALA A 160 6.82 14.40 -3.78
C ALA A 160 6.67 14.34 -5.30
N SER A 161 5.65 13.62 -5.81
CA SER A 161 5.31 13.59 -7.24
C SER A 161 4.51 14.82 -7.71
N ASN A 162 4.34 15.85 -6.88
CA ASN A 162 3.60 17.07 -7.15
C ASN A 162 2.14 16.82 -7.57
N GLU A 163 1.45 15.89 -6.91
CA GLU A 163 0.01 15.74 -7.09
C GLU A 163 -0.72 16.92 -6.42
N PRO A 164 -1.47 17.75 -7.16
CA PRO A 164 -2.06 18.97 -6.60
C PRO A 164 -2.99 18.73 -5.41
N THR A 165 -3.80 17.67 -5.44
CA THR A 165 -4.77 17.38 -4.37
C THR A 165 -4.06 16.98 -3.08
N VAL A 166 -3.08 16.09 -3.15
CA VAL A 166 -2.26 15.64 -2.03
C VAL A 166 -1.38 16.77 -1.53
N GLN A 167 -0.83 17.62 -2.40
CA GLN A 167 -0.11 18.83 -1.99
C GLN A 167 -1.00 19.73 -1.15
N ALA A 168 -2.21 20.05 -1.62
CA ALA A 168 -3.16 20.87 -0.87
C ALA A 168 -3.52 20.24 0.49
N LEU A 169 -3.78 18.93 0.54
CA LEU A 169 -4.10 18.21 1.77
C LEU A 169 -2.95 18.28 2.78
N VAL A 170 -1.73 17.94 2.36
CA VAL A 170 -0.54 17.94 3.21
C VAL A 170 -0.18 19.36 3.66
N ASP A 171 -0.12 20.32 2.73
CA ASP A 171 0.23 21.71 3.03
C ASP A 171 -0.77 22.35 3.99
N SER A 172 -2.06 21.99 3.91
CA SER A 172 -3.07 22.45 4.87
C SER A 172 -2.78 22.00 6.30
N VAL A 173 -2.25 20.78 6.48
CA VAL A 173 -1.84 20.24 7.78
C VAL A 173 -0.59 20.96 8.26
N LEU A 174 0.43 21.09 7.41
CA LEU A 174 1.68 21.78 7.73
C LEU A 174 1.41 23.23 8.18
N ALA A 175 0.57 23.96 7.45
CA ALA A 175 0.15 25.32 7.78
C ALA A 175 -0.67 25.37 9.08
N ARG A 176 -1.63 24.46 9.27
CA ARG A 176 -2.49 24.41 10.46
C ARG A 176 -1.70 24.22 11.75
N PHE A 177 -0.73 23.31 11.73
CA PHE A 177 0.09 22.98 12.90
C PHE A 177 1.41 23.76 12.97
N ARG A 178 1.73 24.55 11.94
CA ARG A 178 2.97 25.34 11.81
C ARG A 178 4.22 24.47 11.94
N VAL A 179 4.20 23.33 11.26
CA VAL A 179 5.29 22.36 11.26
C VAL A 179 5.88 22.23 9.85
N SER A 180 7.16 21.85 9.78
CA SER A 180 7.81 21.49 8.51
C SER A 180 7.45 20.06 8.10
N PRO A 181 7.66 19.66 6.83
CA PRO A 181 7.35 18.31 6.39
C PRO A 181 8.05 17.18 7.17
N ASP A 182 9.25 17.39 7.73
CA ASP A 182 9.96 16.38 8.56
C ASP A 182 9.12 15.95 9.78
N ALA A 183 8.25 16.82 10.30
CA ALA A 183 7.36 16.49 11.42
C ALA A 183 6.36 15.37 11.07
N LEU A 184 6.09 15.10 9.79
CA LEU A 184 5.22 14.00 9.38
C LEU A 184 5.85 12.61 9.63
N PHE A 185 7.18 12.54 9.77
CA PHE A 185 7.87 11.34 10.25
C PHE A 185 7.71 11.24 11.78
N SER A 186 6.51 10.88 12.22
CA SER A 186 6.14 10.83 13.63
C SER A 186 4.88 10.00 13.86
N VAL A 187 4.56 9.71 15.13
CA VAL A 187 3.31 9.02 15.49
C VAL A 187 2.10 9.82 14.99
N LEU A 188 2.11 11.13 15.22
CA LEU A 188 1.01 12.00 14.80
C LEU A 188 0.92 12.13 13.28
N GLY A 189 2.07 12.26 12.61
CA GLY A 189 2.13 12.29 11.15
C GLY A 189 1.55 11.04 10.50
N ARG A 190 1.83 9.83 11.01
CA ARG A 190 1.20 8.58 10.54
C ARG A 190 -0.31 8.57 10.77
N HIS A 191 -0.78 9.11 11.89
CA HIS A 191 -2.19 9.14 12.20
C HIS A 191 -2.94 10.08 11.25
N ILE A 192 -2.41 11.29 11.03
CA ILE A 192 -2.95 12.25 10.05
C ILE A 192 -2.88 11.68 8.64
N ALA A 193 -1.75 11.07 8.25
CA ALA A 193 -1.60 10.49 6.91
C ALA A 193 -2.65 9.43 6.61
N ARG A 194 -3.04 8.62 7.59
CA ARG A 194 -4.15 7.66 7.43
C ARG A 194 -5.47 8.35 7.13
N ALA A 195 -5.77 9.49 7.77
CA ALA A 195 -7.00 10.23 7.54
C ALA A 195 -7.00 10.92 6.16
N LEU A 196 -5.87 11.51 5.76
CA LEU A 196 -5.70 12.13 4.44
C LEU A 196 -5.75 11.09 3.30
N ASP A 197 -5.11 9.94 3.47
CA ASP A 197 -5.18 8.81 2.53
C ASP A 197 -6.64 8.36 2.35
N THR A 198 -7.38 8.18 3.45
CA THR A 198 -8.81 7.83 3.43
C THR A 198 -9.64 8.84 2.62
N LYS A 199 -9.43 10.13 2.86
CA LYS A 199 -10.10 11.22 2.13
C LYS A 199 -9.77 11.18 0.64
N PHE A 200 -8.49 11.09 0.29
CA PHE A 200 -8.05 11.10 -1.09
C PHE A 200 -8.60 9.91 -1.90
N VAL A 201 -8.63 8.72 -1.30
CA VAL A 201 -9.23 7.53 -1.92
C VAL A 201 -10.74 7.70 -2.08
N ALA A 202 -11.46 8.14 -1.04
CA ALA A 202 -12.91 8.27 -1.08
C ALA A 202 -13.38 9.29 -2.13
N ASP A 203 -12.66 10.40 -2.30
CA ASP A 203 -12.94 11.37 -3.36
C ASP A 203 -12.62 10.83 -4.75
N SER A 204 -11.54 10.04 -4.89
CA SER A 204 -11.14 9.44 -6.17
C SER A 204 -12.15 8.40 -6.66
N MET A 205 -12.77 7.65 -5.74
CA MET A 205 -13.75 6.60 -6.07
C MET A 205 -14.95 7.11 -6.86
N GLN A 206 -15.38 8.36 -6.65
CA GLN A 206 -16.47 8.93 -7.44
C GLN A 206 -16.11 8.97 -8.93
N GLY A 207 -14.88 9.36 -9.27
CA GLY A 207 -14.39 9.36 -10.65
C GLY A 207 -14.33 7.96 -11.24
N TRP A 208 -13.91 6.97 -10.46
CA TRP A 208 -13.84 5.57 -10.93
C TRP A 208 -15.22 4.98 -11.20
N LEU A 209 -16.21 5.27 -10.36
CA LEU A 209 -17.58 4.80 -10.57
C LEU A 209 -18.18 5.30 -11.89
N LEU A 210 -17.85 6.53 -12.29
CA LEU A 210 -18.30 7.12 -13.55
C LEU A 210 -17.62 6.52 -14.79
N GLN A 211 -16.55 5.75 -14.59
CA GLN A 211 -15.84 5.04 -15.67
C GLN A 211 -16.32 3.60 -15.86
N LEU A 212 -17.17 3.08 -14.95
CA LEU A 212 -17.71 1.73 -15.10
C LEU A 212 -18.74 1.69 -16.22
N GLU A 213 -18.57 0.73 -17.14
CA GLU A 213 -19.50 0.46 -18.25
C GLU A 213 -20.47 -0.66 -17.84
N PRO A 214 -21.77 -0.36 -17.61
CA PRO A 214 -22.71 -1.38 -17.14
C PRO A 214 -22.95 -2.48 -18.18
N GLY A 215 -22.93 -3.73 -17.73
CA GLY A 215 -23.21 -4.88 -18.59
C GLY A 215 -22.02 -5.41 -19.41
N GLU A 216 -20.87 -4.74 -19.38
CA GLU A 216 -19.66 -5.20 -20.08
C GLU A 216 -19.02 -6.43 -19.41
N PRO A 217 -18.22 -7.22 -20.15
CA PRO A 217 -17.50 -8.36 -19.60
C PRO A 217 -16.57 -7.96 -18.44
N VAL A 218 -16.61 -8.74 -17.37
CA VAL A 218 -15.86 -8.49 -16.12
C VAL A 218 -14.73 -9.49 -15.86
N CYS A 219 -14.57 -10.47 -16.75
CA CYS A 219 -13.55 -11.49 -16.66
C CYS A 219 -13.05 -11.84 -18.07
N ILE A 220 -11.74 -12.00 -18.21
CA ILE A 220 -11.12 -12.52 -19.42
C ILE A 220 -10.87 -14.03 -19.30
N ASP A 221 -10.78 -14.71 -20.45
CA ASP A 221 -10.30 -16.08 -20.50
C ASP A 221 -8.79 -16.14 -20.25
N TYR A 222 -8.34 -17.24 -19.63
CA TYR A 222 -6.93 -17.51 -19.40
C TYR A 222 -6.65 -19.01 -19.45
N THR A 223 -5.37 -19.35 -19.58
CA THR A 223 -4.89 -20.72 -19.45
C THR A 223 -3.86 -20.78 -18.32
N ILE A 224 -3.91 -21.84 -17.52
CA ILE A 224 -2.91 -22.05 -16.47
C ILE A 224 -1.66 -22.64 -17.16
N PRO A 225 -0.50 -21.98 -17.07
CA PRO A 225 0.73 -22.51 -17.65
C PRO A 225 1.22 -23.73 -16.85
N GLU A 226 1.92 -24.64 -17.52
CA GLU A 226 2.59 -25.77 -16.84
C GLU A 226 3.72 -25.27 -15.92
N GLU A 227 4.49 -24.28 -16.37
CA GLU A 227 5.55 -23.63 -15.60
C GLU A 227 5.48 -22.11 -15.75
N ALA A 228 5.51 -21.38 -14.63
CA ALA A 228 5.56 -19.91 -14.63
C ALA A 228 6.02 -19.34 -13.29
N GLN A 229 6.47 -18.09 -13.30
CA GLN A 229 6.67 -17.28 -12.10
C GLN A 229 5.88 -15.99 -12.23
N GLY A 230 5.30 -15.53 -11.12
CA GLY A 230 4.47 -14.33 -11.09
C GLY A 230 4.54 -13.60 -9.76
N MET A 231 4.18 -12.32 -9.80
CA MET A 231 4.13 -11.46 -8.64
C MET A 231 2.91 -10.55 -8.74
N GLY A 232 2.12 -10.49 -7.66
CA GLY A 232 1.03 -9.54 -7.50
C GLY A 232 1.41 -8.53 -6.43
N LEU A 233 1.38 -7.24 -6.75
CA LEU A 233 1.66 -6.17 -5.79
C LEU A 233 0.42 -5.32 -5.57
N THR A 234 0.23 -4.88 -4.33
CA THR A 234 -0.80 -3.93 -3.96
C THR A 234 -0.38 -3.14 -2.73
N GLU A 235 -1.21 -2.17 -2.36
CA GLU A 235 -1.17 -1.55 -1.04
C GLU A 235 -2.38 -2.00 -0.25
N ALA A 236 -2.15 -2.80 0.78
CA ALA A 236 -3.16 -3.01 1.81
C ALA A 236 -3.34 -1.71 2.62
N ALA A 237 -4.37 -1.66 3.46
CA ALA A 237 -4.59 -0.54 4.38
C ALA A 237 -3.34 -0.21 5.23
N ARG A 238 -2.47 -1.20 5.47
CA ARG A 238 -1.24 -1.10 6.27
C ARG A 238 0.03 -0.88 5.46
N GLY A 239 -0.01 -0.98 4.13
CA GLY A 239 1.16 -0.74 3.28
C GLY A 239 1.36 -1.76 2.18
N ALA A 240 2.56 -1.72 1.61
CA ALA A 240 3.04 -2.58 0.56
C ALA A 240 2.82 -4.06 0.89
N LEU A 241 2.08 -4.74 0.03
CA LEU A 241 1.82 -6.18 0.10
C LEU A 241 2.14 -6.79 -1.26
N GLY A 242 2.97 -7.82 -1.25
CA GLY A 242 3.33 -8.57 -2.44
C GLY A 242 3.07 -10.05 -2.22
N HIS A 243 2.54 -10.71 -3.24
CA HIS A 243 2.48 -12.15 -3.34
C HIS A 243 3.40 -12.59 -4.48
N TRP A 244 4.24 -13.58 -4.25
CA TRP A 244 5.10 -14.19 -5.25
C TRP A 244 4.68 -15.63 -5.41
N MET A 245 4.65 -16.13 -6.64
CA MET A 245 4.19 -17.49 -6.90
C MET A 245 5.03 -18.13 -7.99
N GLU A 246 5.37 -19.39 -7.79
CA GLU A 246 5.92 -20.28 -8.81
C GLU A 246 4.92 -21.39 -9.11
N ILE A 247 4.70 -21.67 -10.39
CA ILE A 247 3.90 -22.78 -10.90
C ILE A 247 4.83 -23.81 -11.53
N LYS A 248 4.64 -25.09 -11.19
CA LYS A 248 5.25 -26.26 -11.85
C LYS A 248 4.21 -27.36 -12.00
N GLU A 249 4.17 -28.02 -13.15
CA GLU A 249 3.17 -29.05 -13.50
C GLU A 249 1.73 -28.58 -13.26
N GLY A 250 1.45 -27.29 -13.56
CA GLY A 250 0.15 -26.66 -13.37
C GLY A 250 -0.27 -26.49 -11.89
N ARG A 251 0.65 -26.65 -10.94
CA ARG A 251 0.42 -26.55 -9.49
C ARG A 251 1.31 -25.49 -8.87
N ILE A 252 0.89 -24.97 -7.72
CA ILE A 252 1.72 -24.05 -6.92
C ILE A 252 2.93 -24.83 -6.39
N ALA A 253 4.12 -24.42 -6.83
CA ALA A 253 5.40 -24.95 -6.38
C ALA A 253 5.99 -24.12 -5.22
N ASN A 254 5.77 -22.80 -5.23
CA ASN A 254 6.15 -21.88 -4.17
C ASN A 254 5.15 -20.72 -4.04
N TYR A 255 4.93 -20.23 -2.82
CA TYR A 255 4.09 -19.07 -2.50
C TYR A 255 4.50 -18.40 -1.18
#